data_AF-A0A7Y5LN78-F1
#
_entry.id   AF-A0A7Y5LN78-F1
#
_cell.length_a   1.000
_cell.length_b   1.000
_cell.length_c   1.000
_cell.angle_alpha   90.00
_cell.angle_beta   90.00
_cell.angle_gamma   90.00
#
_symmetry.space_group_name_H-M   'P 1'
#
loop_
_entity.id
_entity.type
_entity.pdbx_description
1 polymer ?
#
loop_
_entity_poly.entity_id
_entity_poly.type
_entity_poly.pdbx_seq_one_letter_code
_entity_poly.pdbx_strand_id
1 'polypeptide(L)'
;MQVWKTVLPTYTHVGILSDKIAQYSGTIHCVSRTIPQGTLTPWIANGTCGSTGKCTATSLGYTGTCNSAIPCKGPAWECNCPDCSQCGTTTTATCQGYCGGQSPAGCYCDSLCSQYGDCCSDYTSWCL
;
A
#
# COMPACT_ATOMS: atom_id res chain seq x y z
N MET A 1 -30.57 6.16 18.10
CA MET A 1 -30.60 4.70 17.85
C MET A 1 -31.88 4.21 17.14
N GLN A 2 -33.05 4.82 17.40
CA GLN A 2 -34.33 4.39 16.80
C GLN A 2 -34.33 4.37 15.27
N VAL A 3 -33.80 5.42 14.62
CA VAL A 3 -33.74 5.53 13.14
C VAL A 3 -32.95 4.37 12.52
N TRP A 4 -31.82 3.98 13.12
CA TRP A 4 -30.97 2.88 12.63
C TRP A 4 -31.66 1.53 12.72
N LYS A 5 -32.49 1.30 13.74
CA LYS A 5 -33.31 0.09 13.87
C LYS A 5 -34.40 0.03 12.80
N THR A 6 -34.91 1.18 12.35
CA THR A 6 -35.90 1.23 11.26
C THR A 6 -35.26 0.90 9.90
N VAL A 7 -34.08 1.46 9.61
CA VAL A 7 -33.44 1.26 8.30
C VAL A 7 -32.70 -0.07 8.16
N LEU A 8 -32.21 -0.65 9.27
CA LEU A 8 -31.49 -1.92 9.29
C LEU A 8 -32.08 -2.86 10.35
N PRO A 9 -33.32 -3.35 10.17
CA PRO A 9 -34.07 -4.04 11.22
C PRO A 9 -33.51 -5.42 11.59
N THR A 10 -32.77 -6.06 10.69
CA THR A 10 -32.18 -7.40 10.91
C THR A 10 -30.78 -7.34 11.52
N TYR A 11 -30.18 -6.15 11.64
CA TYR A 11 -28.82 -5.98 12.15
C TYR A 11 -28.85 -5.79 13.67
N THR A 12 -27.82 -6.30 14.35
CA THR A 12 -27.59 -5.99 15.76
C THR A 12 -26.90 -4.63 15.87
N HIS A 13 -27.57 -3.66 16.49
CA HIS A 13 -27.00 -2.34 16.70
C HIS A 13 -26.27 -2.23 18.03
N VAL A 14 -25.00 -1.86 17.98
CA VAL A 14 -24.15 -1.62 19.15
C VAL A 14 -23.82 -0.14 19.23
N GLY A 15 -24.22 0.52 20.33
CA GLY A 15 -23.85 1.90 20.59
C GLY A 15 -22.48 1.97 21.28
N ILE A 16 -21.57 2.79 20.76
CA ILE A 16 -20.24 3.01 21.34
C ILE A 16 -20.08 4.49 21.66
N LEU A 17 -19.79 4.82 22.91
CA LEU A 17 -19.43 6.18 23.30
C LEU A 17 -18.12 6.57 22.61
N SER A 18 -18.17 7.67 21.85
CA SER A 18 -17.10 8.12 20.94
C SER A 18 -16.57 9.49 21.35
N ASP A 19 -16.77 9.89 22.59
CA ASP A 19 -16.37 11.17 23.17
C ASP A 19 -14.86 11.44 23.03
N LYS A 20 -14.02 10.43 23.27
CA LYS A 20 -12.56 10.57 23.14
C LYS A 20 -12.11 10.81 21.70
N ILE A 21 -12.68 10.11 20.72
CA ILE A 21 -12.31 10.29 19.32
C ILE A 21 -12.90 11.58 18.73
N ALA A 22 -14.04 12.04 19.25
CA ALA A 22 -14.64 13.31 18.86
C ALA A 22 -13.75 14.51 19.23
N GLN A 23 -12.96 14.41 20.31
CA GLN A 23 -11.96 15.43 20.66
C GLN A 23 -10.88 15.62 19.56
N TYR A 24 -10.66 14.59 18.74
CA TYR A 24 -9.74 14.62 17.59
C TYR A 24 -10.50 14.81 16.26
N SER A 25 -11.69 15.40 16.29
CA SER A 25 -12.56 15.61 15.12
C SER A 25 -12.92 14.31 14.38
N GLY A 26 -12.96 13.18 15.10
CA GLY A 26 -13.26 11.86 14.55
C GLY A 26 -14.57 11.26 15.06
N THR A 27 -15.04 10.24 14.35
CA THR A 27 -16.11 9.32 14.80
C THR A 27 -15.73 7.89 14.46
N ILE A 28 -16.51 6.89 14.88
CA ILE A 28 -16.20 5.46 14.63
C ILE A 28 -15.97 5.19 13.14
N HIS A 29 -16.73 5.83 12.25
CA HIS A 29 -16.55 5.65 10.81
C HIS A 29 -15.20 6.18 10.31
N CYS A 30 -14.63 7.19 10.96
CA CYS A 30 -13.33 7.76 10.60
C CYS A 30 -12.14 6.83 10.94
N VAL A 31 -12.31 5.92 11.90
CA VAL A 31 -11.24 5.05 12.42
C VAL A 31 -11.49 3.57 12.12
N SER A 32 -12.49 3.27 11.30
CA SER A 32 -12.81 1.92 10.87
C SER A 32 -12.70 1.80 9.36
N ARG A 33 -12.41 0.59 8.90
CA ARG A 33 -12.41 0.22 7.49
C ARG A 33 -13.10 -1.13 7.36
N THR A 34 -14.11 -1.19 6.50
CA THR A 34 -14.80 -2.46 6.22
C THR A 34 -14.01 -3.23 5.18
N ILE A 35 -13.66 -4.47 5.50
CA ILE A 35 -13.08 -5.42 4.54
C ILE A 35 -14.21 -6.37 4.10
N PRO A 36 -14.64 -6.34 2.84
CA PRO A 36 -15.65 -7.26 2.33
C PRO A 36 -15.23 -8.72 2.50
N GLN A 37 -16.20 -9.61 2.71
CA GLN A 37 -15.94 -11.04 2.76
C GLN A 37 -15.47 -11.53 1.38
N GLY A 38 -14.32 -12.20 1.32
CA GLY A 38 -13.73 -12.72 0.10
C GLY A 38 -12.49 -13.58 0.42
N THR A 39 -11.98 -14.29 -0.59
CA THR A 39 -10.75 -15.07 -0.44
C THR A 39 -9.57 -14.13 -0.25
N LEU A 40 -9.03 -14.06 0.96
CA LEU A 40 -7.81 -13.31 1.26
C LEU A 40 -6.62 -13.98 0.56
N THR A 41 -6.22 -13.42 -0.58
CA THR A 41 -5.03 -13.87 -1.30
C THR A 41 -3.77 -13.40 -0.58
N PRO A 42 -2.69 -14.18 -0.60
CA PRO A 42 -1.39 -13.74 -0.09
C PRO A 42 -0.98 -12.42 -0.73
N TRP A 43 -0.54 -11.48 0.09
CA TRP A 43 0.13 -10.27 -0.40
C TRP A 43 1.51 -10.66 -0.94
N ILE A 44 1.80 -10.31 -2.19
CA ILE A 44 3.16 -10.29 -2.74
C ILE A 44 3.35 -8.84 -3.21
N ALA A 45 4.31 -8.06 -2.72
CA ALA A 45 5.68 -8.43 -2.36
C ALA A 45 6.16 -7.95 -0.97
N ASN A 46 6.84 -8.88 -0.25
CA ASN A 46 7.83 -8.66 0.81
C ASN A 46 7.38 -8.36 2.26
N GLY A 47 6.25 -8.90 2.72
CA GLY A 47 6.05 -9.07 4.16
C GLY A 47 6.83 -10.29 4.67
N THR A 48 7.99 -10.12 5.31
CA THR A 48 8.66 -11.25 5.99
C THR A 48 8.14 -11.39 7.41
N CYS A 49 7.83 -12.62 7.82
CA CYS A 49 7.57 -12.92 9.22
C CYS A 49 8.92 -12.84 9.95
N GLY A 50 9.10 -11.78 10.74
CA GLY A 50 10.31 -11.61 11.53
C GLY A 50 10.48 -12.75 12.52
N SER A 51 11.72 -12.97 12.99
CA SER A 51 12.07 -14.00 13.97
C SER A 51 11.29 -13.89 15.30
N THR A 52 10.63 -12.76 15.54
CA THR A 52 9.75 -12.48 16.69
C THR A 52 8.29 -12.86 16.46
N GLY A 53 7.95 -13.46 15.31
CA GLY A 53 6.58 -13.86 14.97
C GLY A 53 5.67 -12.68 14.62
N LYS A 54 6.24 -11.58 14.13
CA LYS A 54 5.52 -10.38 13.68
C LYS A 54 5.83 -10.05 12.24
N CYS A 55 4.81 -9.61 11.52
CA CYS A 55 4.96 -9.16 10.14
C CYS A 55 5.75 -7.85 10.11
N THR A 56 6.84 -7.84 9.34
CA THR A 56 7.52 -6.59 8.97
C THR A 56 6.94 -6.14 7.65
N ALA A 57 6.19 -5.04 7.66
CA ALA A 57 5.61 -4.46 6.47
C ALA A 57 6.22 -3.07 6.22
N THR A 58 6.32 -2.67 4.95
CA THR A 58 6.48 -1.26 4.58
C THR A 58 5.31 -0.44 5.10
N SER A 59 5.52 0.88 5.23
CA SER A 59 4.56 1.81 5.84
C SER A 59 3.14 1.55 5.32
N LEU A 60 2.24 1.14 6.22
CA LEU A 60 0.81 0.80 6.03
C LEU A 60 0.43 -0.69 5.91
N GLY A 61 1.35 -1.65 5.99
CA GLY A 61 0.96 -3.08 5.99
C GLY A 61 0.57 -3.65 7.36
N TYR A 62 -0.01 -4.87 7.34
CA TYR A 62 -0.35 -5.64 8.55
C TYR A 62 0.91 -5.93 9.39
N THR A 63 0.97 -5.43 10.62
CA THR A 63 2.07 -5.62 11.58
C THR A 63 1.74 -6.62 12.70
N GLY A 64 0.66 -7.39 12.52
CA GLY A 64 0.22 -8.38 13.49
C GLY A 64 1.07 -9.65 13.52
N THR A 65 0.62 -10.65 14.27
CA THR A 65 1.35 -11.92 14.45
C THR A 65 1.31 -12.78 13.20
N CYS A 66 2.37 -13.54 12.97
CA CYS A 66 2.52 -14.46 11.84
C CYS A 66 3.27 -15.74 12.23
N ASN A 67 3.03 -16.81 11.46
CA ASN A 67 3.76 -18.08 11.52
C ASN A 67 3.56 -18.89 10.21
N SER A 68 3.98 -20.15 10.19
CA SER A 68 3.84 -21.05 9.03
C SER A 68 2.38 -21.36 8.63
N ALA A 69 1.43 -21.26 9.56
CA ALA A 69 0.00 -21.45 9.31
C ALA A 69 -0.74 -20.12 9.03
N ILE A 70 -0.20 -18.99 9.52
CA ILE A 70 -0.76 -17.65 9.40
C ILE A 70 0.30 -16.76 8.73
N PRO A 71 0.41 -16.79 7.39
CA PRO A 71 1.32 -15.89 6.69
C PRO A 71 0.79 -14.45 6.80
N CYS A 72 1.67 -13.48 6.63
CA CYS A 72 1.30 -12.07 6.59
C CYS A 72 0.30 -11.83 5.44
N LYS A 73 -0.94 -11.47 5.77
CA LYS A 73 -2.03 -11.24 4.81
C LYS A 73 -2.65 -9.87 5.06
N GLY A 74 -2.94 -9.14 3.99
CA GLY A 74 -3.68 -7.89 4.00
C GLY A 74 -4.55 -7.79 2.73
N PRO A 75 -5.60 -6.96 2.72
CA PRO A 75 -6.43 -6.76 1.54
C PRO A 75 -5.60 -6.17 0.38
N ALA A 76 -5.61 -6.82 -0.78
CA ALA A 76 -4.81 -6.42 -1.96
C ALA A 76 -5.05 -4.97 -2.41
N TRP A 77 -6.27 -4.45 -2.19
CA TRP A 77 -6.74 -3.12 -2.60
C TRP A 77 -6.38 -1.99 -1.62
N GLU A 78 -5.65 -2.26 -0.53
CA GLU A 78 -5.05 -1.22 0.34
C GLU A 78 -3.67 -0.75 -0.16
N CYS A 79 -3.18 -1.28 -1.28
CA CYS A 79 -2.06 -0.68 -1.99
C CYS A 79 -2.42 0.73 -2.49
N ASN A 80 -1.58 1.72 -2.21
CA ASN A 80 -1.64 3.06 -2.78
C ASN A 80 -1.33 3.11 -4.30
N CYS A 81 -1.37 1.97 -5.01
CA CYS A 81 -1.22 1.89 -6.46
C CYS A 81 -2.53 1.43 -7.10
N PRO A 82 -2.98 2.08 -8.19
CA PRO A 82 -4.28 1.81 -8.81
C PRO A 82 -4.37 0.45 -9.55
N ASP A 83 -3.34 -0.39 -9.54
CA ASP A 83 -3.40 -1.76 -10.10
C ASP A 83 -2.43 -2.72 -9.36
N CYS A 84 -2.97 -3.78 -8.75
CA CYS A 84 -2.20 -4.81 -8.04
C CYS A 84 -1.32 -5.68 -8.96
N SER A 85 -1.46 -5.58 -10.28
CA SER A 85 -0.58 -6.28 -11.24
C SER A 85 0.78 -5.58 -11.43
N GLN A 86 0.94 -4.35 -10.93
CA GLN A 86 2.17 -3.55 -11.10
C GLN A 86 2.87 -3.17 -9.80
N CYS A 87 2.67 -3.90 -8.71
CA CYS A 87 3.56 -3.83 -7.54
C CYS A 87 4.86 -4.64 -7.76
N GLY A 88 5.36 -4.69 -9.00
CA GLY A 88 6.39 -5.63 -9.42
C GLY A 88 6.71 -5.65 -10.91
N THR A 89 6.43 -4.60 -11.68
CA THR A 89 7.19 -4.37 -12.91
C THR A 89 8.23 -3.31 -12.60
N THR A 90 9.43 -3.74 -12.27
CA THR A 90 10.61 -2.98 -12.65
C THR A 90 10.53 -2.79 -14.17
N THR A 91 9.86 -1.73 -14.65
CA THR A 91 10.48 -0.97 -15.74
C THR A 91 11.85 -0.64 -15.16
N THR A 92 12.86 -1.42 -15.52
CA THR A 92 14.21 -1.20 -15.03
C THR A 92 14.51 0.26 -15.30
N ALA A 93 14.88 1.01 -14.27
CA ALA A 93 15.34 2.37 -14.42
C ALA A 93 16.62 2.32 -15.26
N THR A 94 16.45 2.46 -16.58
CA THR A 94 17.50 2.28 -17.57
C THR A 94 17.45 3.35 -18.63
N CYS A 95 18.62 3.80 -19.05
CA CYS A 95 18.80 4.64 -20.22
C CYS A 95 18.99 3.87 -21.53
N GLN A 96 18.99 2.54 -21.50
CA GLN A 96 19.12 1.72 -22.71
C GLN A 96 17.96 2.01 -23.68
N GLY A 97 18.27 2.71 -24.78
CA GLY A 97 17.28 3.09 -25.79
C GLY A 97 16.45 4.34 -25.45
N TYR A 98 16.79 5.06 -24.37
CA TYR A 98 16.04 6.25 -23.89
C TYR A 98 16.93 7.50 -23.71
N CYS A 99 18.14 7.52 -24.28
CA CYS A 99 19.04 8.69 -24.20
C CYS A 99 18.41 9.97 -24.75
N GLY A 100 18.58 11.08 -24.03
CA GLY A 100 18.00 12.39 -24.35
C GLY A 100 16.56 12.60 -23.88
N GLY A 101 15.97 11.63 -23.17
CA GLY A 101 14.58 11.70 -22.70
C GLY A 101 14.36 10.99 -21.35
N GLN A 102 13.10 10.73 -21.03
CA GLN A 102 12.72 10.07 -19.78
C GLN A 102 12.58 8.55 -19.99
N SER A 103 13.13 7.77 -19.06
CA SER A 103 12.95 6.32 -19.00
C SER A 103 11.52 5.97 -18.58
N PRO A 104 10.94 4.84 -19.04
CA PRO A 104 9.62 4.37 -18.61
C PRO A 104 9.48 4.16 -17.09
N ALA A 105 10.61 4.04 -16.39
CA ALA A 105 10.68 3.91 -14.94
C ALA A 105 10.63 5.23 -14.15
N GLY A 106 10.66 6.38 -14.85
CA GLY A 106 10.53 7.71 -14.26
C GLY A 106 11.83 8.50 -14.09
N CYS A 107 13.01 7.88 -14.19
CA CYS A 107 14.30 8.58 -14.20
C CYS A 107 14.60 9.21 -15.57
N TYR A 108 15.45 10.24 -15.60
CA TYR A 108 15.81 10.97 -16.82
C TYR A 108 17.17 10.55 -17.35
N CYS A 109 17.31 10.59 -18.68
CA CYS A 109 18.50 10.23 -19.44
C CYS A 109 18.96 11.38 -20.34
N ASP A 110 18.64 12.61 -19.96
CA ASP A 110 19.08 13.83 -20.65
C ASP A 110 20.33 14.44 -20.02
N SER A 111 20.91 15.45 -20.68
CA SER A 111 22.12 16.13 -20.21
C SER A 111 21.93 16.94 -18.92
N LEU A 112 20.68 17.20 -18.52
CA LEU A 112 20.35 17.99 -17.34
C LEU A 112 20.05 17.10 -16.12
N CYS A 113 19.96 15.78 -16.29
CA CYS A 113 19.57 14.89 -15.20
C CYS A 113 20.51 14.97 -13.99
N SER A 114 21.80 15.26 -14.22
CA SER A 114 22.79 15.40 -13.14
C SER A 114 22.60 16.70 -12.35
N GLN A 115 21.99 17.72 -12.96
CA GLN A 115 21.65 18.98 -12.31
C GLN A 115 20.41 18.83 -11.41
N TYR A 116 19.42 18.04 -11.85
CA TYR A 116 18.18 17.80 -11.10
C TYR A 116 18.25 16.59 -10.15
N GLY A 117 19.27 15.75 -10.29
CA GLY A 117 19.48 14.58 -9.42
C GLY A 117 18.54 13.42 -9.74
N ASP A 118 18.05 13.33 -10.96
CA ASP A 118 17.05 12.36 -11.42
C ASP A 118 17.58 11.41 -12.51
N CYS A 119 18.90 11.34 -12.71
CA CYS A 119 19.52 10.41 -13.65
C CYS A 119 19.21 8.95 -13.32
N CYS A 120 18.99 8.12 -14.34
CA CYS A 120 19.05 6.67 -14.17
C CYS A 120 20.47 6.23 -13.81
N SER A 121 20.59 5.15 -13.03
CA SER A 121 21.87 4.65 -12.52
C SER A 121 22.85 4.19 -13.60
N ASP A 122 22.36 3.92 -14.81
CA ASP A 122 23.12 3.44 -15.96
C ASP A 122 23.28 4.49 -17.07
N TYR A 123 22.94 5.76 -16.80
CA TYR A 123 23.10 6.86 -17.75
C TYR A 123 24.51 6.92 -18.36
N THR A 124 25.54 6.77 -17.54
CA THR A 124 26.94 6.78 -17.99
C THR A 124 27.32 5.58 -18.86
N SER A 125 26.59 4.48 -18.76
CA SER A 125 26.88 3.24 -19.50
C SER A 125 26.21 3.21 -20.87
N TRP A 126 25.15 4.01 -21.07
CA TRP A 126 24.35 4.01 -22.30
C TRP A 126 24.38 5.34 -23.08
N CYS A 127 24.58 6.47 -22.41
CA CYS A 127 24.41 7.80 -23.00
C CYS A 127 25.65 8.71 -22.91
N LEU A 128 26.74 8.25 -22.29
CA LEU A 128 28.09 8.83 -22.37
C LEU A 128 28.99 7.93 -23.21
#